data_AF-A0A958Z8Q1-F1
#
_entry.id   AF-A0A958Z8Q1-F1
#
_cell.length_a   1.000
_cell.length_b   1.000
_cell.length_c   1.000
_cell.angle_alpha   90.00
_cell.angle_beta   90.00
_cell.angle_gamma   90.00
#
_symmetry.space_group_name_H-M   'P 1'
#
loop_
_entity.id
_entity.type
_entity.pdbx_description
1 polymer ?
#
loop_
_entity_poly.entity_id
_entity_poly.type
_entity_poly.pdbx_seq_one_letter_code
_entity_poly.pdbx_strand_id
1 'polypeptide(L)'
;MSDDFLDNESHEPKGITFDFKGFLFKILNLWKVVFVSVGLALIIAYFINVRKQNVYKMESLISIESEQNSFFTSTTSISFNWGGVSGKVSKVMTSLKTRTHNEKVVDSLKFFMEYLVQGKYRLVDVYTNAPFEVIIDCDLPQILNAPIQLTYIDQNTFELSFDFKTS
;
A
#
# COMPACT_ATOMS: atom_id res chain seq x y z
N MET A 1 -57.89 59.71 -32.14
CA MET A 1 -57.50 58.94 -33.34
C MET A 1 -55.98 58.96 -33.35
N SER A 2 -55.36 57.98 -32.68
CA SER A 2 -54.92 56.70 -33.26
C SER A 2 -53.49 56.88 -33.81
N ASP A 3 -52.43 56.25 -33.34
CA ASP A 3 -52.33 54.97 -32.65
C ASP A 3 -51.08 54.91 -31.77
N ASP A 4 -51.24 54.28 -30.61
CA ASP A 4 -50.17 53.77 -29.75
C ASP A 4 -49.38 52.71 -30.53
N PHE A 5 -48.15 53.04 -30.94
CA PHE A 5 -47.19 52.04 -31.39
C PHE A 5 -46.34 51.60 -30.20
N LEU A 6 -46.69 50.41 -29.71
CA LEU A 6 -46.03 49.66 -28.65
C LEU A 6 -44.54 49.44 -29.00
N ASP A 7 -43.66 50.00 -28.18
CA ASP A 7 -42.25 49.60 -28.12
C ASP A 7 -42.19 48.16 -27.58
N ASN A 8 -42.20 47.18 -28.48
CA ASN A 8 -41.84 45.80 -28.14
C ASN A 8 -40.31 45.71 -28.17
N GLU A 9 -39.68 46.04 -27.04
CA GLU A 9 -38.27 45.80 -26.80
C GLU A 9 -38.05 44.28 -26.84
N SER A 10 -37.70 43.75 -28.01
CA SER A 10 -37.23 42.39 -28.15
C SER A 10 -35.91 42.28 -27.41
N HIS A 11 -35.97 41.83 -26.16
CA HIS A 11 -34.85 41.22 -25.48
C HIS A 11 -34.40 40.01 -26.31
N GLU A 12 -33.53 40.23 -27.29
CA GLU A 12 -32.73 39.15 -27.85
C GLU A 12 -32.01 38.49 -26.66
N PRO A 13 -32.19 37.18 -26.45
CA PRO A 13 -31.24 36.47 -25.60
C PRO A 13 -29.91 36.61 -26.32
N LYS A 14 -29.01 37.44 -25.77
CA LYS A 14 -27.60 37.46 -26.14
C LYS A 14 -27.05 36.08 -25.80
N GLY A 15 -27.26 35.14 -26.72
CA GLY A 15 -26.60 33.85 -26.70
C GLY A 15 -25.12 34.16 -26.60
N ILE A 16 -24.49 33.68 -25.52
CA ILE A 16 -23.06 33.84 -25.31
C ILE A 16 -22.39 33.04 -26.43
N THR A 17 -22.10 33.68 -27.56
CA THR A 17 -21.33 33.11 -28.66
C THR A 17 -19.88 33.05 -28.20
N PHE A 18 -19.56 32.00 -27.45
CA PHE A 18 -18.20 31.78 -26.96
C PHE A 18 -17.31 31.37 -28.15
N ASP A 19 -16.47 32.30 -28.60
CA ASP A 19 -15.50 32.06 -29.67
C ASP A 19 -14.33 31.20 -29.17
N PHE A 20 -14.48 29.89 -29.32
CA PHE A 20 -13.48 28.89 -28.98
C PHE A 20 -12.15 29.10 -29.71
N LYS A 21 -12.18 29.59 -30.95
CA LYS A 21 -10.99 29.72 -31.78
C LYS A 21 -10.13 30.87 -31.30
N GLY A 22 -10.74 32.03 -31.03
CA GLY A 22 -10.06 33.19 -30.45
C GLY A 22 -9.46 32.88 -29.08
N PHE A 23 -10.18 32.14 -28.24
CA PHE A 23 -9.70 31.72 -26.93
C PHE A 23 -8.48 30.79 -27.02
N LEU A 24 -8.48 29.84 -27.95
CA LEU A 24 -7.38 28.89 -28.15
C LEU A 24 -6.09 29.59 -28.61
N PHE A 25 -6.17 30.54 -29.55
CA PHE A 25 -5.00 31.33 -29.96
C PHE A 25 -4.46 32.20 -28.82
N LYS A 26 -5.33 32.71 -27.95
CA LYS A 26 -4.92 33.49 -26.77
C LYS A 26 -4.16 32.63 -25.75
N ILE A 27 -4.57 31.38 -25.55
CA ILE A 27 -3.86 30.39 -24.72
C ILE A 27 -2.53 29.98 -25.35
N LEU A 28 -2.50 29.74 -26.66
CA LEU A 28 -1.25 29.43 -27.38
C LEU A 28 -0.24 30.57 -27.31
N ASN A 29 -0.70 31.82 -27.30
CA ASN A 29 0.19 32.98 -27.11
C ASN A 29 0.83 33.00 -25.71
N LEU A 30 0.19 32.39 -24.72
CA LEU A 30 0.71 32.23 -23.34
C LEU A 30 1.60 30.98 -23.15
N TRP A 31 2.11 30.38 -24.22
CA TRP A 31 2.93 29.16 -24.19
C TRP A 31 4.09 29.19 -23.18
N LYS A 32 4.69 30.36 -22.91
CA LYS A 32 5.74 30.52 -21.88
C LYS A 32 5.22 30.20 -20.48
N VAL A 33 4.02 30.67 -20.14
CA VAL A 33 3.38 30.40 -18.83
C VAL A 33 3.04 28.92 -18.70
N VAL A 34 2.60 28.29 -19.79
CA VAL A 34 2.34 26.85 -19.85
C VAL A 34 3.63 26.06 -19.60
N PHE A 35 4.74 26.44 -20.25
CA PHE A 35 6.02 25.77 -20.04
C PHE A 35 6.52 25.90 -18.59
N VAL A 36 6.39 27.09 -18.00
CA VAL A 36 6.76 27.33 -16.61
C VAL A 36 5.87 26.53 -15.65
N SER A 37 4.56 26.46 -15.89
CA SER A 37 3.64 25.70 -15.03
C SER A 37 3.90 24.19 -15.10
N VAL A 38 4.17 23.66 -16.30
CA VAL A 38 4.56 22.25 -16.50
C VAL A 38 5.88 21.95 -15.79
N GLY A 39 6.88 22.83 -15.92
CA GLY A 39 8.15 22.69 -15.22
C GLY A 39 7.96 22.64 -13.69
N LEU A 40 7.16 23.56 -13.14
CA LEU A 40 6.86 23.59 -11.72
C LEU A 40 6.11 22.33 -11.26
N ALA A 41 5.13 21.86 -12.04
CA ALA A 41 4.38 20.65 -11.74
C ALA A 41 5.29 19.41 -11.72
N LEU A 42 6.23 19.29 -12.65
CA LEU A 42 7.21 18.18 -12.68
C LEU A 42 8.15 18.22 -11.48
N ILE A 43 8.62 19.41 -11.08
CA ILE A 43 9.47 19.57 -9.89
C ILE A 43 8.72 19.10 -8.63
N ILE A 44 7.48 19.54 -8.46
CA ILE A 44 6.64 19.14 -7.32
C ILE A 44 6.39 17.62 -7.35
N ALA A 45 6.05 17.07 -8.52
CA ALA A 45 5.82 15.64 -8.68
C ALA A 45 7.07 14.81 -8.34
N TYR A 46 8.25 15.26 -8.76
CA TYR A 46 9.53 14.61 -8.42
C TYR A 46 9.76 14.58 -6.90
N PHE A 47 9.56 15.71 -6.21
CA PHE A 47 9.71 15.81 -4.76
C PHE A 47 8.72 14.94 -3.97
N ILE A 48 7.52 14.71 -4.51
CA ILE A 48 6.54 13.81 -3.90
C ILE A 48 6.95 12.35 -4.14
N ASN A 49 7.34 12.01 -5.37
CA ASN A 49 7.67 10.65 -5.76
C ASN A 49 8.88 10.11 -4.98
N VAL A 50 9.95 10.91 -4.85
CA VAL A 50 11.16 10.50 -4.12
C VAL A 50 10.91 10.23 -2.62
N ARG A 51 9.87 10.84 -2.05
CA ARG A 51 9.51 10.67 -0.63
C ARG A 51 8.46 9.59 -0.39
N LYS A 52 7.66 9.23 -1.40
CA LYS A 52 6.63 8.18 -1.25
C LYS A 52 7.28 6.79 -1.17
N GLN A 53 6.67 5.92 -0.38
CA GLN A 53 7.07 4.52 -0.27
C GLN A 53 6.32 3.66 -1.28
N ASN A 54 7.03 2.73 -1.92
CA ASN A 54 6.42 1.71 -2.76
C ASN A 54 5.62 0.75 -1.86
N VAL A 55 4.33 0.58 -2.17
CA VAL A 55 3.50 -0.44 -1.54
C VAL A 55 3.64 -1.72 -2.34
N TYR A 56 4.32 -2.71 -1.77
CA TYR A 56 4.41 -4.03 -2.36
C TYR A 56 3.21 -4.87 -1.91
N LYS A 57 2.57 -5.53 -2.87
CA LYS A 57 1.50 -6.50 -2.61
C LYS A 57 1.97 -7.86 -3.08
N MET A 58 1.75 -8.87 -2.25
CA MET A 58 2.02 -10.26 -2.59
C MET A 58 0.68 -10.99 -2.73
N GLU A 59 0.51 -11.70 -3.84
CA GLU A 59 -0.63 -12.58 -4.09
C GLU A 59 -0.12 -14.02 -4.21
N SER A 60 -0.82 -14.96 -3.59
CA SER A 60 -0.47 -16.39 -3.62
C SER A 60 -1.70 -17.21 -3.96
N LEU A 61 -1.58 -18.06 -4.98
CA LEU A 61 -2.61 -19.01 -5.38
C LEU A 61 -2.32 -20.37 -4.77
N ILE A 62 -3.29 -20.93 -4.05
CA ILE A 62 -3.17 -22.25 -3.40
C ILE A 62 -4.18 -23.18 -4.07
N SER A 63 -3.69 -24.25 -4.70
CA SER A 63 -4.53 -25.33 -5.23
C SER A 63 -4.59 -26.48 -4.25
N ILE A 64 -5.79 -27.01 -4.00
CA ILE A 64 -6.02 -28.13 -3.09
C ILE A 64 -6.63 -29.27 -3.89
N GLU A 65 -5.83 -30.31 -4.13
CA GLU A 65 -6.30 -31.52 -4.79
C GLU A 65 -6.83 -32.51 -3.75
N SER A 66 -7.97 -33.13 -4.04
CA SER A 66 -8.50 -34.21 -3.23
C SER A 66 -8.04 -35.54 -3.79
N GLU A 67 -7.09 -36.19 -3.14
CA GLU A 67 -6.78 -37.58 -3.48
C GLU A 67 -7.98 -38.49 -3.17
N GLN A 68 -8.50 -39.14 -4.21
CA GLN A 68 -9.44 -40.24 -4.08
C GLN A 68 -8.65 -41.54 -4.21
N ASN A 69 -8.33 -42.17 -3.08
CA ASN A 69 -7.58 -43.41 -3.08
C ASN A 69 -8.39 -44.53 -3.76
N SER A 70 -7.94 -44.98 -4.94
CA SER A 70 -8.59 -46.03 -5.74
C SER A 70 -8.54 -47.43 -5.09
N PHE A 71 -7.81 -47.61 -3.99
CA PHE A 71 -7.66 -48.90 -3.30
C PHE A 71 -8.73 -49.17 -2.20
N PHE A 72 -9.62 -48.21 -1.90
CA PHE A 72 -10.69 -48.37 -0.91
C PHE A 72 -12.08 -48.69 -1.50
N THR A 73 -12.16 -49.24 -2.72
CA THR A 73 -13.44 -49.67 -3.33
C THR A 73 -13.61 -51.19 -3.20
N SER A 74 -13.87 -51.70 -1.99
CA SER A 74 -14.22 -53.10 -1.79
C SER A 74 -15.75 -53.30 -1.84
N THR A 75 -16.20 -53.72 -3.02
CA THR A 75 -17.42 -54.48 -3.37
C THR A 75 -18.84 -53.92 -3.13
N THR A 76 -19.22 -53.20 -2.08
CA THR A 76 -20.61 -52.65 -1.99
C THR A 76 -20.76 -51.48 -1.02
N SER A 77 -20.21 -50.32 -1.36
CA SER A 77 -20.64 -49.07 -0.72
C SER A 77 -20.55 -47.92 -1.71
N ILE A 78 -21.71 -47.45 -2.17
CA ILE A 78 -21.84 -46.25 -2.98
C ILE A 78 -21.43 -45.07 -2.10
N SER A 79 -20.20 -44.59 -2.25
CA SER A 79 -19.71 -43.40 -1.58
C SER A 79 -20.23 -42.17 -2.32
N PHE A 80 -21.26 -41.52 -1.76
CA PHE A 80 -21.77 -40.24 -2.26
C PHE A 80 -20.73 -39.14 -1.96
N ASN A 81 -19.96 -38.75 -2.96
CA ASN A 81 -18.94 -37.70 -2.85
C ASN A 81 -19.52 -36.28 -3.11
N TRP A 82 -20.79 -36.04 -2.78
CA TRP A 82 -21.53 -34.80 -3.05
C TRP A 82 -21.29 -33.70 -2.00
N GLY A 83 -20.03 -33.43 -1.64
CA GLY A 83 -19.74 -32.32 -0.71
C GLY A 83 -18.38 -32.32 0.00
N GLY A 84 -17.51 -33.31 -0.23
CA GLY A 84 -16.29 -33.49 0.57
C GLY A 84 -15.15 -32.51 0.27
N VAL A 85 -14.97 -32.09 -0.99
CA VAL A 85 -13.84 -31.24 -1.40
C VAL A 85 -13.94 -29.81 -0.87
N SER A 86 -15.17 -29.28 -0.77
CA SER A 86 -15.45 -27.95 -0.21
C SER A 86 -15.07 -27.84 1.27
N GLY A 87 -15.30 -28.91 2.06
CA GLY A 87 -14.93 -28.95 3.47
C GLY A 87 -13.42 -28.94 3.70
N LYS A 88 -12.64 -29.63 2.85
CA LYS A 88 -11.16 -29.61 2.92
C LYS A 88 -10.61 -28.22 2.60
N VAL A 89 -11.09 -27.59 1.52
CA VAL A 89 -10.72 -26.22 1.16
C VAL A 89 -11.09 -25.23 2.27
N SER A 90 -12.31 -25.32 2.79
CA SER A 90 -12.79 -24.46 3.88
C SER A 90 -11.99 -24.65 5.17
N LYS A 91 -11.54 -25.87 5.47
CA LYS A 91 -10.70 -26.17 6.64
C LYS A 91 -9.31 -25.57 6.50
N VAL A 92 -8.67 -25.71 5.33
CA VAL A 92 -7.36 -25.09 5.06
C VAL A 92 -7.47 -23.57 5.09
N MET A 93 -8.48 -23.01 4.41
CA MET A 93 -8.77 -21.57 4.43
C MET A 93 -9.00 -21.04 5.85
N THR A 94 -9.80 -21.75 6.65
CA THR A 94 -10.04 -21.40 8.05
C THR A 94 -8.76 -21.49 8.86
N SER A 95 -7.97 -22.55 8.70
CA SER A 95 -6.69 -22.75 9.41
C SER A 95 -5.73 -21.59 9.17
N LEU A 96 -5.56 -21.17 7.91
CA LEU A 96 -4.71 -20.03 7.55
C LEU A 96 -5.20 -18.70 8.13
N LYS A 97 -6.51 -18.54 8.35
CA LYS A 97 -7.10 -17.34 8.97
C LYS A 97 -7.08 -17.37 10.50
N THR A 98 -6.77 -18.51 11.13
CA THR A 98 -6.82 -18.60 12.59
C THR A 98 -5.71 -17.77 13.23
N ARG A 99 -6.05 -17.12 14.35
CA ARG A 99 -5.07 -16.39 15.17
C ARG A 99 -3.89 -17.27 15.56
N THR A 100 -4.13 -18.50 16.01
CA THR A 100 -3.06 -19.41 16.45
C THR A 100 -2.07 -19.74 15.34
N HIS A 101 -2.53 -19.83 14.09
CA HIS A 101 -1.61 -20.00 12.96
C HIS A 101 -0.78 -18.74 12.74
N ASN A 102 -1.42 -17.56 12.70
CA ASN A 102 -0.73 -16.28 12.52
C ASN A 102 0.27 -16.00 13.65
N GLU A 103 -0.06 -16.34 14.89
CA GLU A 103 0.81 -16.19 16.06
C GLU A 103 2.10 -17.01 15.88
N LYS A 104 1.98 -18.30 15.53
CA LYS A 104 3.14 -19.14 15.22
C LYS A 104 3.99 -18.61 14.07
N VAL A 105 3.37 -18.05 13.04
CA VAL A 105 4.08 -17.45 11.89
C VAL A 105 4.85 -16.20 12.33
N VAL A 106 4.20 -15.31 13.09
CA VAL A 106 4.83 -14.10 13.63
C VAL A 106 5.99 -14.45 14.56
N ASP A 107 5.82 -15.45 15.43
CA ASP A 107 6.86 -15.91 16.35
C ASP A 107 8.06 -16.53 15.60
N SER A 108 7.78 -17.38 14.61
CA SER A 108 8.83 -18.05 13.84
C SER A 108 9.67 -17.07 13.02
N LEU A 109 9.02 -16.03 12.47
CA LEU A 109 9.69 -14.98 11.70
C LEU A 109 10.17 -13.83 12.59
N LYS A 110 9.85 -13.83 13.89
CA LYS A 110 10.15 -12.74 14.81
C LYS A 110 9.70 -11.37 14.28
N PHE A 111 8.53 -11.30 13.62
CA PHE A 111 8.04 -10.07 12.95
C PHE A 111 7.69 -8.92 13.90
N PHE A 112 7.76 -9.14 15.22
CA PHE A 112 7.65 -8.09 16.23
C PHE A 112 8.93 -7.24 16.38
N MET A 113 10.06 -7.64 15.77
CA MET A 113 11.29 -6.84 15.72
C MET A 113 11.44 -6.16 14.36
N GLU A 114 11.63 -4.84 14.39
CA GLU A 114 11.88 -4.04 13.19
C GLU A 114 13.36 -3.65 13.11
N TYR A 115 14.02 -3.98 12.00
CA TYR A 115 15.39 -3.56 11.72
C TYR A 115 15.36 -2.37 10.77
N LEU A 116 15.59 -1.18 11.30
CA LEU A 116 15.47 0.07 10.54
C LEU A 116 16.85 0.70 10.32
N VAL A 117 17.17 1.03 9.08
CA VAL A 117 18.37 1.80 8.72
C VAL A 117 17.98 3.21 8.30
N GLN A 118 18.72 4.20 8.81
CA GLN A 118 18.53 5.60 8.43
C GLN A 118 18.96 5.82 6.97
N GLY A 119 17.98 5.92 6.08
CA GLY A 119 18.18 6.36 4.70
C GLY A 119 18.23 7.88 4.57
N LYS A 120 18.40 8.36 3.34
CA LYS A 120 18.48 9.82 3.02
C LYS A 120 17.22 10.61 3.40
N TYR A 121 16.05 9.97 3.36
CA TYR A 121 14.75 10.63 3.56
C TYR A 121 13.87 9.98 4.62
N ARG A 122 14.13 8.72 4.97
CA ARG A 122 13.33 7.92 5.91
C ARG A 122 14.11 6.73 6.43
N LEU A 123 13.62 6.17 7.52
CA LEU A 123 13.99 4.84 7.99
C LEU A 123 13.50 3.80 6.97
N VAL A 124 14.38 2.88 6.61
CA VAL A 124 14.11 1.79 5.67
C VAL A 124 14.23 0.48 6.43
N ASP A 125 13.20 -0.36 6.33
CA ASP A 125 13.22 -1.71 6.87
C ASP A 125 14.20 -2.58 6.08
N VAL A 126 15.17 -3.16 6.79
CA VAL A 126 16.22 -4.04 6.28
C VAL A 126 16.12 -5.43 6.90
N TYR A 127 14.91 -5.87 7.26
CA TYR A 127 14.65 -7.23 7.73
C TYR A 127 15.41 -8.28 6.89
N THR A 128 16.12 -9.19 7.57
CA THR A 128 17.07 -10.19 7.01
C THR A 128 18.42 -9.66 6.49
N ASN A 129 18.53 -8.38 6.13
CA ASN A 129 19.77 -7.80 5.58
C ASN A 129 20.62 -7.05 6.62
N ALA A 130 20.22 -7.03 7.89
CA ALA A 130 21.01 -6.43 8.95
C ALA A 130 22.30 -7.25 9.19
N PRO A 131 23.47 -6.61 9.40
CA PRO A 131 24.73 -7.30 9.66
C PRO A 131 24.86 -7.86 11.09
N PHE A 132 23.77 -7.84 11.86
CA PHE A 132 23.68 -8.33 13.23
C PHE A 132 22.31 -8.97 13.48
N GLU A 133 22.23 -9.89 14.44
CA GLU A 133 20.98 -10.45 14.92
C GLU A 133 20.75 -10.00 16.37
N VAL A 134 19.57 -9.48 16.66
CA VAL A 134 19.11 -9.22 18.02
C VAL A 134 18.37 -10.46 18.51
N ILE A 135 18.87 -11.04 19.60
CA ILE A 135 18.24 -12.16 20.29
C ILE A 135 17.58 -11.59 21.55
N ILE A 136 16.26 -11.67 21.60
CA ILE A 136 15.48 -11.26 22.76
C ILE A 136 15.14 -12.47 23.62
N ASP A 137 15.04 -12.24 24.93
CA ASP A 137 14.50 -13.20 25.88
C ASP A 137 13.04 -12.83 26.18
N CYS A 138 12.11 -13.67 25.71
CA CYS A 138 10.67 -13.44 25.84
C CYS A 138 10.15 -13.67 27.28
N ASP A 139 10.94 -14.28 28.16
CA ASP A 139 10.55 -14.50 29.55
C ASP A 139 10.75 -13.25 30.43
N LEU A 140 11.46 -12.24 29.90
CA LEU A 140 11.77 -11.00 30.59
C LEU A 140 10.95 -9.81 30.02
N PRO A 141 10.67 -8.78 30.85
CA PRO A 141 10.05 -7.55 30.37
C PRO A 141 10.93 -6.87 29.31
N GLN A 142 10.32 -6.51 28.18
CA GLN A 142 11.00 -5.84 27.06
C GLN A 142 10.48 -4.43 26.84
N ILE A 143 11.34 -3.59 26.25
CA ILE A 143 10.98 -2.22 25.89
C ILE A 143 10.14 -2.26 24.62
N LEU A 144 8.93 -1.70 24.69
CA LEU A 144 8.01 -1.62 23.55
C LEU A 144 7.98 -0.19 23.02
N ASN A 145 7.90 -0.06 21.69
CA ASN A 145 7.76 1.23 20.98
C ASN A 145 8.90 2.24 21.22
N ALA A 146 10.05 1.84 21.76
CA ALA A 146 11.23 2.68 21.85
C ALA A 146 12.30 2.18 20.88
N PRO A 147 12.68 2.97 19.86
CA PRO A 147 13.72 2.56 18.92
C PRO A 147 15.09 2.57 19.61
N ILE A 148 15.86 1.52 19.37
CA ILE A 148 17.23 1.39 19.82
C ILE A 148 18.13 1.84 18.68
N GLN A 149 18.91 2.89 18.89
CA GLN A 149 19.81 3.40 17.86
C GLN A 149 21.19 2.76 18.00
N LEU A 150 21.63 2.08 16.95
CA LEU A 150 22.97 1.52 16.86
C LEU A 150 23.80 2.33 15.86
N THR A 151 24.90 2.91 16.32
CA THR A 151 25.83 3.72 15.51
C THR A 151 27.19 3.03 15.47
N TYR A 152 27.64 2.65 14.28
CA TYR A 152 28.97 2.08 14.10
C TYR A 152 30.03 3.18 14.17
N ILE A 153 30.97 3.07 15.12
CA ILE A 153 32.11 3.99 15.25
C ILE A 153 33.32 3.44 14.48
N ASP A 154 33.56 2.13 14.57
CA ASP A 154 34.68 1.45 13.92
C ASP A 154 34.33 -0.02 13.58
N GLN A 155 35.24 -0.76 12.92
CA GLN A 155 35.03 -2.16 12.51
C GLN A 155 34.69 -3.10 13.69
N ASN A 156 35.11 -2.74 14.91
CA ASN A 156 34.89 -3.53 16.12
C ASN A 156 34.12 -2.79 17.22
N THR A 157 33.74 -1.53 16.99
CA THR A 157 33.13 -0.70 18.04
C THR A 157 31.82 -0.09 17.54
N PHE A 158 30.76 -0.34 18.30
CA PHE A 158 29.45 0.27 18.08
C PHE A 158 29.03 0.99 19.35
N GLU A 159 28.36 2.13 19.16
CA GLU A 159 27.66 2.84 20.21
C GLU A 159 26.19 2.51 20.12
N LEU A 160 25.61 2.25 21.29
CA LEU A 160 24.21 1.92 21.41
C LEU A 160 23.56 3.00 22.26
N SER A 161 22.63 3.73 21.64
CA SER A 161 21.93 4.84 22.25
C SER A 161 20.45 4.51 22.39
N PHE A 162 19.90 4.85 23.55
CA PHE A 162 18.49 4.72 23.86
C PHE A 162 17.98 6.05 24.39
N ASP A 163 16.92 6.57 23.78
CA ASP A 163 16.20 7.71 24.33
C ASP A 163 15.01 7.19 25.13
N PHE A 164 15.14 7.17 26.45
CA PHE A 164 14.00 6.97 27.34
C PHE A 164 13.18 8.25 27.35
N LYS A 165 12.25 8.38 26.40
CA LYS A 165 11.13 9.30 26.57
C LYS A 165 10.26 8.78 27.70
N THR A 166 10.57 9.22 28.92
CA THR A 166 9.71 9.07 30.08
C THR A 166 8.42 9.83 29.78
N SER A 167 7.35 9.10 29.52
CA SER A 167 6.00 9.67 29.44
C SER A 167 5.32 9.67 30.79
#